data_AF-A0A1X2GNS1-F1
#
_entry.id   AF-A0A1X2GNS1-F1
#
_cell.length_a   1.000
_cell.length_b   1.000
_cell.length_c   1.000
_cell.angle_alpha   90.00
_cell.angle_beta   90.00
_cell.angle_gamma   90.00
#
_symmetry.space_group_name_H-M   'P 1'
#
loop_
_entity.id
_entity.type
_entity.pdbx_description
1 polymer ?
#
loop_
_entity_poly.entity_id
_entity_poly.type
_entity_poly.pdbx_seq_one_letter_code
_entity_poly.pdbx_strand_id
1 'polypeptide(L)'
;MNGLLSILASTKVWFASLVFLLCVYYRSIQLIYFTFGACCTAVVGKVLKRLLKQPRPYGQKGYGMPSTHSQVMMFFACYSQYWQPESFEWAVLAMSVFAVLVAWSRVHLRYHTLAQVLVGSVIGGFLGLVWYRLWLWIDPLLHHYLDTLPLASRLFA
;
A
#
# COMPACT_ATOMS: atom_id res chain seq x y z
N MET A 1 29.12 2.42 10.82
CA MET A 1 27.91 2.77 10.03
C MET A 1 27.14 3.80 10.82
N ASN A 2 26.98 5.02 10.30
CA ASN A 2 26.42 6.16 11.02
C ASN A 2 24.96 5.86 11.43
N GLY A 3 24.56 6.19 12.67
CA GLY A 3 23.26 5.83 13.26
C GLY A 3 22.04 6.19 12.39
N LEU A 4 22.15 7.24 11.57
CA LEU A 4 21.14 7.66 10.61
C LEU A 4 20.80 6.60 9.54
N LEU A 5 21.81 5.88 9.01
CA LEU A 5 21.58 4.81 8.04
C LEU A 5 20.89 3.60 8.67
N SER A 6 21.15 3.34 9.95
CA SER A 6 20.47 2.29 10.71
C SER A 6 18.98 2.61 10.92
N ILE A 7 18.66 3.87 11.24
CA ILE A 7 17.28 4.35 11.39
C ILE A 7 16.52 4.23 10.06
N LEU A 8 17.12 4.67 8.95
CA LEU A 8 16.52 4.58 7.61
C LEU A 8 16.36 3.13 7.13
N ALA A 9 17.29 2.24 7.47
CA ALA A 9 17.15 0.82 7.19
C ALA A 9 15.98 0.18 7.96
N SER A 10 15.71 0.69 9.17
CA SER A 10 14.68 0.18 10.07
C SER A 10 13.28 0.73 9.77
N THR A 11 13.13 1.73 8.88
CA THR A 11 11.84 2.35 8.54
C THR A 11 10.78 1.34 8.10
N LYS A 12 11.18 0.25 7.42
CA LYS A 12 10.26 -0.82 7.02
C LYS A 12 9.66 -1.56 8.21
N VAL A 13 10.49 -1.80 9.24
CA VAL A 13 10.06 -2.47 10.48
C VAL A 13 9.11 -1.56 11.23
N TRP A 14 9.46 -0.28 11.40
CA TRP A 14 8.58 0.69 12.07
C TRP A 14 7.23 0.83 11.39
N PHE A 15 7.22 0.93 10.05
CA PHE A 15 5.97 1.01 9.29
C PHE A 15 5.13 -0.27 9.43
N ALA A 16 5.74 -1.45 9.31
CA ALA A 16 5.04 -2.72 9.47
C ALA A 16 4.48 -2.90 10.89
N SER A 17 5.25 -2.53 11.92
CA SER A 17 4.80 -2.56 13.32
C SER A 17 3.64 -1.61 13.56
N LEU A 18 3.68 -0.39 13.02
CA LEU A 18 2.56 0.56 13.11
C LEU A 18 1.29 -0.02 12.47
N VAL A 19 1.38 -0.53 11.25
CA VAL A 19 0.23 -1.13 10.56
C VAL A 19 -0.32 -2.32 11.33
N PHE A 20 0.54 -3.18 11.86
CA PHE A 20 0.13 -4.31 12.69
C PHE A 20 -0.62 -3.85 13.96
N LEU A 21 -0.08 -2.86 14.67
CA LEU A 21 -0.72 -2.30 15.85
C LEU A 21 -2.08 -1.66 15.53
N LEU A 22 -2.20 -0.95 14.40
CA LEU A 22 -3.47 -0.38 13.96
C LEU A 22 -4.49 -1.49 13.64
N CYS A 23 -4.07 -2.59 13.01
CA CYS A 23 -4.94 -3.75 12.75
C CYS A 23 -5.44 -4.37 14.06
N VAL A 24 -4.58 -4.52 15.07
CA VAL A 24 -4.94 -5.08 16.38
C VAL A 24 -5.81 -4.10 17.19
N TYR A 25 -5.56 -2.80 17.10
CA TYR A 25 -6.28 -1.76 17.83
C TYR A 25 -7.69 -1.56 17.27
N TYR A 26 -7.82 -1.33 15.96
CA TYR A 26 -9.12 -1.08 15.34
C TYR A 26 -9.93 -2.35 15.10
N ARG A 27 -9.30 -3.53 15.13
CA ARG A 27 -9.93 -4.83 14.89
C ARG A 27 -10.88 -4.80 13.70
N SER A 28 -10.49 -4.09 12.64
CA SER A 28 -11.33 -3.92 11.46
C SER A 28 -10.91 -4.89 10.37
N ILE A 29 -11.83 -5.76 9.96
CA ILE A 29 -11.62 -6.69 8.85
C ILE A 29 -11.22 -5.95 7.58
N GLN A 30 -11.85 -4.79 7.36
CA GLN A 30 -11.54 -3.94 6.21
C GLN A 30 -10.09 -3.43 6.25
N LEU A 31 -9.57 -3.08 7.42
CA LEU A 31 -8.17 -2.66 7.59
C LEU A 31 -7.19 -3.83 7.33
N ILE A 32 -7.56 -5.04 7.74
CA ILE A 32 -6.78 -6.25 7.45
C ILE A 32 -6.77 -6.54 5.94
N TYR A 33 -7.94 -6.48 5.29
CA TYR A 33 -8.09 -6.69 3.85
C TYR A 33 -7.31 -5.66 3.03
N PHE A 34 -7.39 -4.39 3.44
CA PHE A 34 -6.61 -3.29 2.86
C PHE A 34 -5.10 -3.52 2.95
N THR A 35 -4.62 -3.90 4.14
CA THR A 35 -3.19 -4.19 4.37
C THR A 35 -2.73 -5.38 3.54
N PHE A 36 -3.55 -6.42 3.44
CA PHE A 36 -3.28 -7.57 2.60
C PHE A 36 -3.17 -7.19 1.11
N GLY A 37 -4.07 -6.33 0.62
CA GLY A 37 -4.00 -5.78 -0.74
C GLY A 37 -2.71 -5.02 -1.03
N ALA A 38 -2.18 -4.28 -0.06
CA ALA A 38 -0.90 -3.58 -0.20
C ALA A 38 0.28 -4.57 -0.32
N CYS A 39 0.26 -5.68 0.43
CA CYS A 39 1.24 -6.76 0.30
C CYS A 39 1.16 -7.42 -1.09
N CYS A 40 -0.04 -7.75 -1.57
CA CYS A 40 -0.25 -8.27 -2.93
C CYS A 40 0.26 -7.29 -4.00
N THR A 41 -0.02 -6.00 -3.85
CA THR A 41 0.47 -4.94 -4.73
C THR A 41 2.00 -4.90 -4.77
N ALA A 42 2.66 -5.02 -3.60
CA ALA A 42 4.12 -5.07 -3.54
C ALA A 42 4.69 -6.31 -4.25
N VAL A 43 4.02 -7.47 -4.14
CA VAL A 43 4.38 -8.70 -4.85
C VAL A 43 4.24 -8.51 -6.36
N VAL A 44 3.11 -7.97 -6.84
CA VAL A 44 2.90 -7.65 -8.26
C VAL A 44 4.03 -6.76 -8.79
N GLY A 45 4.38 -5.69 -8.06
CA GLY A 45 5.49 -4.81 -8.47
C GLY A 45 6.85 -5.53 -8.54
N LYS A 46 7.13 -6.47 -7.63
CA LYS A 46 8.35 -7.29 -7.66
C LYS A 46 8.36 -8.28 -8.84
N VAL A 47 7.22 -8.89 -9.14
CA VAL A 47 7.06 -9.80 -10.29
C VAL A 47 7.25 -9.02 -11.58
N LEU A 48 6.55 -7.90 -11.76
CA LEU A 48 6.66 -7.06 -12.95
C LEU A 48 8.09 -6.57 -13.20
N LYS A 49 8.84 -6.22 -12.15
CA LYS A 49 10.27 -5.88 -12.26
C LYS A 49 11.10 -7.01 -12.89
N ARG A 50 10.81 -8.25 -12.54
CA ARG A 50 11.52 -9.42 -13.07
C ARG A 50 11.11 -9.74 -14.51
N LEU A 51 9.89 -9.37 -14.90
CA LEU A 51 9.38 -9.54 -16.26
C LEU A 51 9.91 -8.45 -17.21
N LEU A 52 9.80 -7.17 -16.81
CA LEU A 52 10.18 -6.02 -17.64
C LEU A 52 11.70 -5.80 -17.70
N LYS A 53 12.41 -6.13 -16.62
CA LYS A 53 13.88 -6.03 -16.52
C LYS A 53 14.48 -4.67 -16.91
N GLN A 54 13.70 -3.58 -16.88
CA GLN A 54 14.21 -2.25 -17.19
C GLN A 54 15.25 -1.83 -16.14
N PRO A 55 16.46 -1.38 -16.53
CA PRO A 55 17.49 -0.99 -15.58
C PRO A 55 17.08 0.24 -14.76
N ARG A 56 17.65 0.37 -13.57
CA ARG A 56 17.55 1.61 -12.80
C ARG A 56 18.40 2.72 -13.45
N PRO A 57 17.99 3.99 -13.29
CA PRO A 57 18.78 5.10 -13.79
C PRO A 57 20.07 5.29 -12.97
N TYR A 58 20.97 6.13 -13.49
CA TYR A 58 22.19 6.60 -12.82
C TYR A 58 23.14 5.47 -12.37
N GLY A 59 23.23 4.37 -13.14
CA GLY A 59 24.15 3.27 -12.89
C GLY A 59 23.83 2.42 -11.66
N GLN A 60 22.63 2.59 -11.06
CA GLN A 60 22.22 1.75 -9.93
C GLN A 60 21.95 0.32 -10.38
N LYS A 61 22.33 -0.65 -9.54
CA LYS A 61 22.09 -2.08 -9.81
C LYS A 61 20.60 -2.44 -9.67
N GLY A 62 20.15 -3.39 -10.48
CA GLY A 62 18.81 -3.99 -10.42
C GLY A 62 17.75 -3.32 -11.29
N TYR A 63 16.51 -3.82 -11.20
CA TYR A 63 15.40 -3.39 -12.05
C TYR A 63 14.60 -2.23 -11.44
N GLY A 64 14.26 -1.26 -12.30
CA GLY A 64 13.65 0.00 -11.94
C GLY A 64 12.15 0.10 -12.22
N MET A 65 11.63 -0.60 -13.24
CA MET A 65 10.21 -0.51 -13.63
C MET A 65 9.38 -1.71 -13.18
N PRO A 66 8.19 -1.50 -12.60
CA PRO A 66 7.66 -0.24 -12.07
C PRO A 66 8.29 0.15 -10.72
N SER A 67 8.17 1.41 -10.28
CA SER A 67 8.55 1.80 -8.91
C SER A 67 7.58 1.18 -7.89
N THR A 68 8.02 0.14 -7.15
CA THR A 68 7.21 -0.53 -6.11
C THR A 68 6.76 0.42 -5.00
N HIS A 69 7.60 1.39 -4.59
CA HIS A 69 7.22 2.38 -3.58
C HIS A 69 6.06 3.25 -4.08
N SER A 70 6.15 3.77 -5.30
CA SER A 70 5.10 4.58 -5.91
C SER A 70 3.82 3.76 -6.12
N GLN A 71 3.96 2.49 -6.51
CA GLN A 71 2.84 1.57 -6.71
C GLN A 71 2.07 1.29 -5.41
N VAL A 72 2.75 0.90 -4.34
CA VAL A 72 2.09 0.62 -3.05
C VAL A 72 1.47 1.89 -2.45
N MET A 73 2.15 3.03 -2.53
CA MET A 73 1.60 4.27 -1.99
C MET A 73 0.38 4.77 -2.78
N MET A 74 0.38 4.61 -4.10
CA MET A 74 -0.78 4.97 -4.90
C MET A 74 -1.95 3.99 -4.70
N PHE A 75 -1.67 2.71 -4.43
CA PHE A 75 -2.69 1.77 -3.96
C PHE A 75 -3.36 2.28 -2.68
N PHE A 76 -2.56 2.67 -1.67
CA PHE A 76 -3.09 3.18 -0.41
C PHE A 76 -3.95 4.43 -0.61
N ALA A 77 -3.42 5.42 -1.34
CA ALA A 77 -4.16 6.65 -1.62
C ALA A 77 -5.46 6.38 -2.37
N CYS A 78 -5.44 5.64 -3.48
CA CYS A 78 -6.64 5.39 -4.27
C CYS A 78 -7.66 4.54 -3.50
N TYR A 79 -7.25 3.49 -2.78
CA TYR A 79 -8.20 2.68 -2.02
C TYR A 79 -8.87 3.50 -0.90
N SER A 80 -8.11 4.31 -0.16
CA SER A 80 -8.67 5.14 0.92
C SER A 80 -9.62 6.23 0.42
N GLN A 81 -9.53 6.63 -0.85
CA GLN A 81 -10.47 7.59 -1.44
C GLN A 81 -11.84 6.97 -1.71
N TYR A 82 -11.93 5.64 -1.86
CA TYR A 82 -13.21 4.95 -2.03
C TYR A 82 -13.76 4.43 -0.71
N TRP A 83 -12.88 3.98 0.18
CA TRP A 83 -13.22 3.67 1.55
C TRP A 83 -13.13 4.94 2.40
N GLN A 84 -14.16 5.80 2.30
CA GLN A 84 -14.26 7.05 3.08
C GLN A 84 -15.16 6.87 4.31
N PRO A 85 -14.61 6.46 5.47
CA PRO A 85 -15.30 6.70 6.71
C PRO A 85 -15.28 8.21 6.98
N GLU A 86 -16.46 8.84 7.12
CA GLU A 86 -16.63 10.30 7.28
C GLU A 86 -15.73 10.91 8.37
N SER A 87 -15.37 10.12 9.38
CA SER A 87 -14.47 10.52 10.47
C SER A 87 -12.98 10.59 10.11
N PHE A 88 -12.58 10.26 8.87
CA PHE A 88 -11.17 10.11 8.47
C PHE A 88 -10.76 10.89 7.22
N GLU A 89 -11.53 11.88 6.78
CA GLU A 89 -11.22 12.68 5.57
C GLU A 89 -9.78 13.26 5.58
N TRP A 90 -9.34 13.80 6.72
CA TRP A 90 -7.98 14.32 6.89
C TRP A 90 -6.91 13.24 6.75
N ALA A 91 -7.19 12.02 7.20
CA ALA A 91 -6.27 10.90 7.03
C ALA A 91 -6.18 10.47 5.56
N VAL A 92 -7.29 10.50 4.83
CA VAL A 92 -7.34 10.22 3.38
C VAL A 92 -6.54 11.28 2.59
N LEU A 93 -6.71 12.56 2.93
CA LEU A 93 -5.93 13.64 2.34
C LEU A 93 -4.43 13.50 2.66
N ALA A 94 -4.09 13.25 3.94
CA ALA A 94 -2.71 13.06 4.37
C ALA A 94 -2.05 11.87 3.65
N MET A 95 -2.77 10.75 3.48
CA MET A 95 -2.27 9.59 2.72
C MET A 95 -2.03 9.93 1.25
N SER A 96 -2.92 10.72 0.65
CA SER A 96 -2.81 11.15 -0.75
C SER A 96 -1.59 12.06 -0.97
N VAL A 97 -1.41 13.05 -0.09
CA VAL A 97 -0.22 13.92 -0.09
C VAL A 97 1.05 13.10 0.14
N PHE A 98 1.03 12.20 1.12
CA PHE A 98 2.19 11.35 1.42
C PHE A 98 2.55 10.44 0.23
N ALA A 99 1.57 9.91 -0.49
CA ALA A 99 1.81 9.12 -1.70
C ALA A 99 2.51 9.93 -2.80
N VAL A 100 2.09 11.17 -3.01
CA VAL A 100 2.74 12.10 -3.95
C VAL A 100 4.17 12.43 -3.50
N LEU A 101 4.37 12.72 -2.21
CA LEU A 101 5.70 12.98 -1.66
C LEU A 101 6.64 11.77 -1.80
N VAL A 102 6.16 10.56 -1.56
CA VAL A 102 6.95 9.33 -1.79
C VAL A 102 7.28 9.20 -3.27
N ALA A 103 6.32 9.40 -4.18
CA ALA A 103 6.56 9.34 -5.61
C ALA A 103 7.62 10.37 -6.07
N TRP A 104 7.50 11.62 -5.61
CA TRP A 104 8.48 12.68 -5.85
C TRP A 104 9.87 12.31 -5.31
N SER A 105 9.93 11.78 -4.09
CA SER A 105 11.20 11.36 -3.47
C SER A 105 11.95 10.33 -4.30
N ARG A 106 11.25 9.46 -5.04
CA ARG A 106 11.88 8.42 -5.88
C ARG A 106 12.63 9.02 -7.06
N VAL A 107 12.12 10.11 -7.62
CA VAL A 107 12.75 10.85 -8.71
C VAL A 107 13.85 11.77 -8.15
N HIS A 108 13.53 12.54 -7.11
CA HIS A 108 14.46 13.52 -6.52
C HIS A 108 15.73 12.86 -5.95
N LEU A 109 15.59 11.74 -5.25
CA LEU A 109 16.72 10.95 -4.75
C LEU A 109 17.36 10.05 -5.83
N ARG A 110 17.00 10.25 -7.10
CA ARG A 110 17.59 9.58 -8.26
C ARG A 110 17.50 8.05 -8.23
N TYR A 111 16.51 7.50 -7.55
CA TYR A 111 16.32 6.04 -7.52
C TYR A 111 15.56 5.51 -8.73
N HIS A 112 14.69 6.34 -9.32
CA HIS A 112 13.83 6.00 -10.44
C HIS A 112 13.68 7.16 -11.41
N THR A 113 13.37 6.85 -12.66
CA THR A 113 12.94 7.86 -13.63
C THR A 113 11.48 8.24 -13.39
N LEU A 114 11.06 9.40 -13.93
CA LEU A 114 9.65 9.80 -13.87
C LEU A 114 8.73 8.73 -14.48
N ALA A 115 9.09 8.14 -15.63
CA ALA A 115 8.32 7.07 -16.25
C ALA A 115 8.15 5.84 -15.35
N GLN A 116 9.21 5.41 -14.65
CA GLN A 116 9.14 4.28 -13.72
C GLN A 116 8.21 4.56 -12.53
N VAL A 117 8.20 5.80 -12.06
CA VAL A 117 7.32 6.26 -10.99
C VAL A 117 5.87 6.33 -11.48
N LEU A 118 5.61 6.95 -12.64
CA LEU A 118 4.27 7.08 -13.21
C LEU A 118 3.63 5.72 -13.52
N VAL A 119 4.37 4.80 -14.16
CA VAL A 119 3.87 3.44 -14.42
C VAL A 119 3.56 2.72 -13.10
N GLY A 120 4.43 2.87 -12.10
CA GLY A 120 4.15 2.33 -10.76
C GLY A 120 2.88 2.91 -10.15
N SER A 121 2.72 4.24 -10.17
CA SER A 121 1.53 4.92 -9.66
C SER A 121 0.26 4.49 -10.38
N VAL A 122 0.25 4.40 -11.71
CA VAL A 122 -0.92 3.96 -12.49
C VAL A 122 -1.31 2.52 -12.12
N ILE A 123 -0.35 1.59 -12.07
CA ILE A 123 -0.61 0.21 -11.65
C ILE A 123 -1.15 0.17 -10.22
N GLY A 124 -0.55 0.95 -9.32
CA GLY A 124 -0.96 1.03 -7.92
C GLY A 124 -2.39 1.52 -7.76
N GLY A 125 -2.72 2.64 -8.40
CA GLY A 125 -4.07 3.21 -8.35
C GLY A 125 -5.12 2.29 -8.98
N PHE A 126 -4.79 1.65 -10.10
CA PHE A 126 -5.66 0.63 -10.71
C PHE A 126 -5.91 -0.55 -9.78
N LEU A 127 -4.86 -1.10 -9.16
CA LEU A 127 -5.00 -2.18 -8.19
C LEU A 127 -5.81 -1.74 -6.96
N GLY A 128 -5.62 -0.49 -6.49
CA GLY A 128 -6.41 0.07 -5.38
C GLY A 128 -7.90 0.11 -5.68
N LEU A 129 -8.27 0.59 -6.88
CA LEU A 129 -9.65 0.59 -7.34
C LEU A 129 -10.21 -0.83 -7.45
N VAL A 130 -9.49 -1.74 -8.11
CA VAL A 130 -9.92 -3.14 -8.27
C VAL A 130 -10.10 -3.83 -6.91
N TRP A 131 -9.17 -3.62 -5.98
CA TRP A 131 -9.23 -4.22 -4.65
C TRP A 131 -10.42 -3.70 -3.85
N TYR A 132 -10.71 -2.40 -3.90
CA TYR A 132 -11.91 -1.85 -3.27
C TYR A 132 -13.19 -2.38 -3.93
N ARG A 133 -13.22 -2.49 -5.26
CA ARG A 133 -14.35 -3.10 -5.95
C ARG A 133 -14.57 -4.53 -5.49
N LEU A 134 -13.52 -5.34 -5.35
CA LEU A 134 -13.61 -6.70 -4.81
C LEU A 134 -14.14 -6.71 -3.37
N TRP A 135 -13.73 -5.75 -2.53
CA TRP A 135 -14.27 -5.61 -1.17
C TRP A 135 -15.80 -5.49 -1.17
N LEU A 136 -16.40 -4.69 -2.06
CA LEU A 136 -17.85 -4.53 -2.13
C LEU A 136 -18.61 -5.85 -2.39
N TRP A 137 -17.96 -6.84 -3.01
CA TRP A 137 -18.54 -8.17 -3.22
C TRP A 137 -18.27 -9.10 -2.03
N ILE A 138 -17.10 -8.99 -1.41
CA ILE A 138 -16.66 -9.86 -0.31
C ILE A 138 -17.35 -9.48 1.00
N ASP A 139 -17.53 -8.18 1.25
CA ASP A 139 -18.00 -7.65 2.52
C ASP A 139 -19.37 -8.21 2.96
N PRO A 140 -20.41 -8.24 2.11
CA PRO A 140 -21.71 -8.79 2.52
C PRO A 140 -21.66 -10.29 2.74
N LEU A 141 -20.89 -11.03 1.92
CA LEU A 141 -20.70 -12.46 2.06
C LEU A 141 -20.00 -12.77 3.38
N LEU A 142 -18.95 -12.02 3.69
CA LEU A 142 -18.15 -12.19 4.88
C LEU A 142 -18.96 -11.91 6.14
N HIS A 143 -19.72 -10.82 6.19
CA HIS A 143 -20.61 -10.52 7.31
C HIS A 143 -21.69 -11.59 7.47
N HIS A 144 -22.29 -12.08 6.37
CA HIS A 144 -23.24 -13.19 6.44
C HIS A 144 -22.65 -14.44 7.12
N TYR A 145 -21.40 -14.82 6.80
CA TYR A 145 -20.74 -15.93 7.48
C TYR A 145 -20.34 -15.62 8.92
N LEU A 146 -19.85 -14.42 9.21
CA LEU A 146 -19.43 -14.04 10.56
C LEU A 146 -20.61 -14.01 11.54
N ASP A 147 -21.79 -13.57 11.09
CA ASP A 147 -23.00 -13.55 11.91
C ASP A 147 -23.47 -14.97 12.29
N THR A 148 -23.13 -15.99 11.49
CA THR A 148 -23.40 -17.40 11.84
C THR A 148 -22.44 -17.97 12.88
N LEU A 149 -21.32 -17.29 13.17
CA LEU A 149 -20.29 -17.76 14.09
C LEU A 149 -20.38 -17.00 15.43
N PRO A 150 -20.80 -17.66 16.54
CA PRO A 150 -21.00 -16.98 17.83
C PRO A 150 -19.72 -16.38 18.45
N LEU A 151 -18.53 -16.76 17.96
CA LEU A 151 -17.26 -16.18 18.40
C LEU A 151 -16.86 -14.92 17.60
N ALA A 152 -17.31 -14.79 16.35
CA ALA A 152 -16.86 -13.75 15.43
C ALA A 152 -17.40 -12.36 15.82
N SER A 153 -18.65 -12.31 16.29
CA SER A 153 -19.27 -11.08 16.81
C SER A 153 -18.54 -10.48 18.01
N ARG A 154 -17.71 -11.24 18.73
CA ARG A 154 -16.89 -10.73 19.85
C ARG A 154 -15.52 -10.22 19.43
N LEU A 155 -15.03 -10.63 18.27
CA LEU A 155 -13.69 -10.30 17.79
C LEU A 155 -13.66 -9.03 16.94
N PHE A 156 -14.78 -8.71 16.28
CA PHE A 156 -14.90 -7.63 15.29
C PHE A 156 -16.03 -6.63 15.59
N ALA A 157 -16.58 -6.63 16.81
CA ALA A 157 -17.53 -5.62 17.30
C ALA A 157 -16.82 -4.38 17.89
#